data_AF-A0A1V4IGC5-F1
#
_entry.id   AF-A0A1V4IGC5-F1
#
_cell.length_a   1.000
_cell.length_b   1.000
_cell.length_c   1.000
_cell.angle_alpha   90.00
_cell.angle_beta   90.00
_cell.angle_gamma   90.00
#
_symmetry.space_group_name_H-M   'P 1'
#
loop_
_entity.id
_entity.type
_entity.pdbx_description
1 polymer ?
#
loop_
_entity_poly.entity_id
_entity_poly.type
_entity_poly.pdbx_seq_one_letter_code
_entity_poly.pdbx_strand_id
1 'polypeptide(L)'
;MTTITSSSGSAEAIRARRTKPRDVSDIISLFSGSTDELFGRVDVTYLLEKSNLALTLCNEKEVVIAHAAFLDYPNWDITDQSKWESFLHANYINNECTPLNTLFLHLFVAEEKYAAGCLQEIVRTAFVTVPELQFILLFVPADENLEPNVRNVFEKMTTAPGSVVDKNFTLLVCPRHRCHPQLHVRTARLEDYDDLTQIWTLKESCSEYFLANLLECQDEEHRTVVCEDGGTAVGFMSLCSQVNVSQFQECFDLGPFHGLCKPHPDVLKMPQEPSVQEGGDESNQTSQETERASSQTCARAGGREAAGQQDGAVSVSRAEPRFGDGGDTGSGAAAAPALGAAGEGAFHPACGAAANAFCIHVFCIDEKHETRSLDFLGHVFKLFPDKDFCVIVVPPNVAEFHLIQSFVRVVPLCPSQRDHELYVFHRAGLLKCVNVRLRIVL
;
A
#
# COMPACT_ATOMS: atom_id res chain seq x y z
N MET A 1 -8.41 -6.79 17.50
CA MET A 1 -9.69 -6.22 17.97
C MET A 1 -9.35 -5.02 18.83
N THR A 2 -10.14 -3.95 18.74
CA THR A 2 -9.90 -2.71 19.48
C THR A 2 -10.99 -2.59 20.55
N THR A 3 -10.66 -2.21 21.77
CA THR A 3 -11.65 -2.02 22.82
C THR A 3 -12.03 -0.54 22.88
N ILE A 4 -13.31 -0.25 22.71
CA ILE A 4 -13.86 1.11 22.89
C ILE A 4 -14.58 1.19 24.23
N THR A 5 -14.51 2.36 24.86
CA THR A 5 -15.22 2.64 26.11
C THR A 5 -16.31 3.66 25.88
N SER A 6 -17.51 3.34 26.36
CA SER A 6 -18.63 4.29 26.40
C SER A 6 -18.39 5.41 27.41
N SER A 7 -19.16 6.49 27.28
CA SER A 7 -19.21 7.58 28.27
C SER A 7 -19.61 7.13 29.68
N SER A 8 -20.29 5.98 29.81
CA SER A 8 -20.70 5.37 31.09
C SER A 8 -19.69 4.34 31.62
N GLY A 9 -18.56 4.11 30.94
CA GLY A 9 -17.50 3.20 31.36
C GLY A 9 -17.67 1.74 30.94
N SER A 10 -18.74 1.39 30.21
CA SER A 10 -18.85 0.06 29.59
C SER A 10 -17.85 -0.07 28.43
N ALA A 11 -17.12 -1.19 28.39
CA ALA A 11 -16.15 -1.49 27.34
C ALA A 11 -16.73 -2.51 26.35
N GLU A 12 -16.53 -2.29 25.06
CA GLU A 12 -16.93 -3.21 24.00
C GLU A 12 -15.76 -3.46 23.04
N ALA A 13 -15.49 -4.73 22.77
CA ALA A 13 -14.48 -5.13 21.79
C ALA A 13 -15.09 -5.05 20.38
N ILE A 14 -14.46 -4.24 19.53
CA ILE A 14 -14.89 -4.00 18.17
C ILE A 14 -13.85 -4.47 17.16
N ARG A 15 -14.34 -4.81 15.97
CA ARG A 15 -13.53 -5.15 14.80
C ARG A 15 -14.01 -4.32 13.62
N ALA A 16 -13.08 -3.60 12.99
CA ALA A 16 -13.32 -2.91 11.75
C ALA A 16 -13.21 -3.85 10.55
N ARG A 17 -14.04 -3.65 9.54
CA ARG A 17 -13.95 -4.33 8.23
C ARG A 17 -14.57 -3.47 7.14
N ARG A 18 -14.29 -3.80 5.88
CA ARG A 18 -15.05 -3.25 4.75
C ARG A 18 -16.53 -3.63 4.89
N THR A 19 -17.38 -2.65 4.56
CA THR A 19 -18.85 -2.82 4.58
C THR A 19 -19.27 -3.82 3.51
N LYS A 20 -20.34 -4.56 3.81
CA LYS A 20 -20.92 -5.56 2.91
C LYS A 20 -22.38 -5.18 2.62
N PRO A 21 -22.93 -5.56 1.46
CA PRO A 21 -24.32 -5.21 1.10
C PRO A 21 -25.38 -5.69 2.10
N ARG A 22 -25.12 -6.78 2.83
CA ARG A 22 -26.02 -7.28 3.88
C ARG A 22 -26.13 -6.36 5.10
N ASP A 23 -25.16 -5.47 5.30
CA ASP A 23 -25.09 -4.59 6.48
C ASP A 23 -26.10 -3.42 6.35
N VAL A 24 -26.69 -3.20 5.17
CA VAL A 24 -27.58 -2.07 4.87
C VAL A 24 -28.72 -1.94 5.88
N SER A 25 -29.41 -3.04 6.20
CA SER A 25 -30.52 -3.00 7.17
C SER A 25 -30.06 -2.57 8.56
N ASP A 26 -28.90 -3.07 9.01
CA ASP A 26 -28.34 -2.74 10.32
C ASP A 26 -27.85 -1.29 10.34
N ILE A 27 -27.24 -0.80 9.26
CA ILE A 27 -26.81 0.60 9.11
C ILE A 27 -28.01 1.55 9.20
N ILE A 28 -29.09 1.24 8.48
CA ILE A 28 -30.33 2.05 8.53
C ILE A 28 -30.92 2.06 9.94
N SER A 29 -30.81 0.95 10.69
CA SER A 29 -31.31 0.88 12.07
C SER A 29 -30.55 1.78 13.05
N LEU A 30 -29.33 2.21 12.71
CA LEU A 30 -28.50 3.11 13.51
C LEU A 30 -28.79 4.60 13.24
N PHE A 31 -29.71 4.93 12.34
CA PHE A 31 -30.02 6.31 12.00
C PHE A 31 -30.66 7.03 13.20
N SER A 32 -30.10 8.18 13.55
CA SER A 32 -30.62 9.09 14.57
C SER A 32 -31.15 10.37 13.91
N GLY A 33 -31.90 11.18 14.66
CA GLY A 33 -32.31 12.51 14.19
C GLY A 33 -31.14 13.41 13.79
N SER A 34 -29.99 13.29 14.47
CA SER A 34 -28.77 14.04 14.14
C SER A 34 -28.10 13.61 12.83
N THR A 35 -28.40 12.40 12.34
CA THR A 35 -27.85 11.90 11.06
C THR A 35 -28.40 12.69 9.88
N ASP A 36 -29.73 12.86 9.83
CA ASP A 36 -30.41 13.61 8.77
C ASP A 36 -30.01 15.10 8.78
N GLU A 37 -29.72 15.67 9.95
CA GLU A 37 -29.26 17.05 10.09
C GLU A 37 -27.84 17.25 9.53
N LEU A 38 -26.92 16.30 9.77
CA LEU A 38 -25.52 16.42 9.36
C LEU A 38 -25.27 16.03 7.89
N PHE A 39 -25.96 14.99 7.41
CA PHE A 39 -25.71 14.37 6.11
C PHE A 39 -26.88 14.50 5.13
N GLY A 40 -28.02 15.03 5.58
CA GLY A 40 -29.23 15.06 4.77
C GLY A 40 -29.86 13.67 4.61
N ARG A 41 -30.78 13.56 3.65
CA ARG A 41 -31.42 12.26 3.33
C ARG A 41 -30.47 11.42 2.49
N VAL A 42 -30.00 10.31 3.05
CA VAL A 42 -29.05 9.41 2.42
C VAL A 42 -29.71 8.10 2.03
N ASP A 43 -29.60 7.71 0.75
CA ASP A 43 -29.84 6.33 0.32
C ASP A 43 -28.57 5.51 0.56
N VAL A 44 -28.60 4.68 1.60
CA VAL A 44 -27.46 3.85 2.02
C VAL A 44 -27.02 2.90 0.90
N THR A 45 -27.95 2.33 0.14
CA THR A 45 -27.62 1.35 -0.90
C THR A 45 -26.84 2.03 -2.02
N TYR A 46 -27.37 3.15 -2.50
CA TYR A 46 -26.72 3.95 -3.54
C TYR A 46 -25.36 4.50 -3.08
N LEU A 47 -25.27 4.95 -1.82
CA LEU A 47 -24.02 5.47 -1.28
C LEU A 47 -22.94 4.38 -1.20
N LEU A 48 -23.27 3.18 -0.73
CA LEU A 48 -22.32 2.07 -0.65
C LEU A 48 -21.79 1.66 -2.02
N GLU A 49 -22.64 1.65 -3.05
CA GLU A 49 -22.23 1.34 -4.42
C GLU A 49 -21.22 2.34 -4.98
N LYS A 50 -21.32 3.61 -4.58
CA LYS A 50 -20.42 4.68 -5.06
C LYS A 50 -19.20 4.92 -4.21
N SER A 51 -19.23 4.54 -2.93
CA SER A 51 -18.18 4.87 -1.96
C SER A 51 -16.80 4.40 -2.41
N ASN A 52 -15.80 5.29 -2.34
CA ASN A 52 -14.40 4.92 -2.53
C ASN A 52 -13.92 4.00 -1.39
N LEU A 53 -14.45 4.25 -0.17
CA LEU A 53 -14.23 3.41 1.01
C LEU A 53 -15.47 3.39 1.89
N ALA A 54 -15.88 2.21 2.32
CA ALA A 54 -16.94 2.03 3.31
C ALA A 54 -16.47 1.08 4.40
N LEU A 55 -16.58 1.52 5.66
CA LEU A 55 -16.12 0.81 6.83
C LEU A 55 -17.28 0.54 7.79
N THR A 56 -17.28 -0.65 8.37
CA THR A 56 -18.25 -1.07 9.38
C THR A 56 -17.51 -1.61 10.59
N LEU A 57 -17.91 -1.14 11.77
CA LEU A 57 -17.48 -1.67 13.06
C LEU A 57 -18.51 -2.68 13.56
N CYS A 58 -18.05 -3.87 13.90
CA CYS A 58 -18.88 -4.91 14.50
C CYS A 58 -18.31 -5.33 15.86
N ASN A 59 -19.17 -5.78 16.79
CA ASN A 59 -18.71 -6.48 17.98
C ASN A 59 -18.34 -7.94 17.72
N GLU A 60 -17.94 -8.64 18.78
CA GLU A 60 -17.66 -10.08 18.80
C GLU A 60 -18.82 -10.95 18.28
N LYS A 61 -20.06 -10.47 18.37
CA LYS A 61 -21.26 -11.16 17.88
C LYS A 61 -21.57 -10.86 16.42
N GLU A 62 -20.68 -10.14 15.71
CA GLU A 62 -20.86 -9.68 14.33
C GLU A 62 -22.04 -8.70 14.15
N VAL A 63 -22.54 -8.09 15.22
CA VAL A 63 -23.57 -7.04 15.15
C VAL A 63 -22.90 -5.72 14.80
N VAL A 64 -23.50 -4.98 13.86
CA VAL A 64 -23.02 -3.66 13.44
C VAL A 64 -23.27 -2.63 14.52
N ILE A 65 -22.21 -1.95 14.95
CA ILE A 65 -22.25 -0.89 15.98
C ILE A 65 -22.08 0.49 15.36
N ALA A 66 -21.30 0.57 14.28
CA ALA A 66 -21.08 1.82 13.57
C ALA A 66 -20.71 1.59 12.12
N HIS A 67 -20.92 2.61 11.31
CA HIS A 67 -20.61 2.61 9.90
C HIS A 67 -20.19 4.01 9.43
N ALA A 68 -19.27 4.05 8.47
CA ALA A 68 -18.95 5.24 7.72
C ALA A 68 -18.74 4.96 6.24
N ALA A 69 -19.13 5.92 5.41
CA ALA A 69 -18.89 5.91 3.97
C ALA A 69 -18.12 7.16 3.54
N PHE A 70 -17.12 6.95 2.70
CA PHE A 70 -16.19 7.96 2.22
C PHE A 70 -16.20 8.04 0.70
N LEU A 71 -16.17 9.26 0.17
CA LEU A 71 -16.11 9.56 -1.26
C LEU A 71 -15.00 10.57 -1.56
N ASP A 72 -14.62 10.70 -2.83
CA ASP A 72 -13.56 11.58 -3.32
C ASP A 72 -14.05 13.01 -3.70
N TYR A 73 -15.27 13.38 -3.30
CA TYR A 73 -15.85 14.71 -3.47
C TYR A 73 -16.66 15.16 -2.23
N PRO A 74 -16.94 16.46 -2.04
CA PRO A 74 -17.66 16.98 -0.87
C PRO A 74 -19.04 16.34 -0.63
N ASN A 75 -19.41 16.18 0.64
CA ASN A 75 -20.69 15.58 1.08
C ASN A 75 -21.91 16.49 0.92
N TRP A 76 -21.70 17.78 0.70
CA TRP A 76 -22.73 18.75 0.37
C TRP A 76 -22.41 19.40 -0.98
N ASP A 77 -23.43 19.89 -1.68
CA ASP A 77 -23.31 20.60 -2.97
C ASP A 77 -22.79 22.03 -2.79
N ILE A 78 -21.59 22.15 -2.18
CA ILE A 78 -20.90 23.43 -1.89
C ILE A 78 -20.16 23.94 -3.13
N THR A 79 -19.66 23.01 -3.95
CA THR A 79 -18.86 23.29 -5.12
C THR A 79 -18.99 22.15 -6.12
N ASP A 80 -18.67 22.44 -7.38
CA ASP A 80 -18.64 21.44 -8.43
C ASP A 80 -17.64 20.32 -8.09
N GLN A 81 -18.09 19.07 -8.21
CA GLN A 81 -17.31 17.89 -7.82
C GLN A 81 -15.98 17.78 -8.57
N SER A 82 -15.86 18.34 -9.78
CA SER A 82 -14.61 18.30 -10.54
C SER A 82 -13.61 19.40 -10.16
N LYS A 83 -14.05 20.39 -9.37
CA LYS A 83 -13.29 21.62 -9.07
C LYS A 83 -13.04 21.84 -7.58
N TRP A 84 -13.40 20.86 -6.74
CA TRP A 84 -13.32 21.04 -5.29
C TRP A 84 -11.88 21.34 -4.81
N GLU A 85 -10.84 20.78 -5.44
CA GLU A 85 -9.44 21.05 -5.08
C GLU A 85 -9.11 22.54 -5.21
N SER A 86 -9.39 23.11 -6.39
CA SER A 86 -9.19 24.54 -6.66
C SER A 86 -10.05 25.41 -5.74
N PHE A 87 -11.28 24.98 -5.46
CA PHE A 87 -12.17 25.66 -4.52
C PHE A 87 -11.58 25.68 -3.11
N LEU A 88 -11.06 24.56 -2.59
CA LEU A 88 -10.49 24.52 -1.25
C LEU A 88 -9.23 25.38 -1.14
N HIS A 89 -8.33 25.34 -2.14
CA HIS A 89 -7.12 26.18 -2.15
C HIS A 89 -7.44 27.69 -2.20
N ALA A 90 -8.54 28.09 -2.86
CA ALA A 90 -8.94 29.49 -2.93
C ALA A 90 -9.60 29.98 -1.63
N ASN A 91 -10.22 29.09 -0.85
CA ASN A 91 -11.13 29.47 0.22
C ASN A 91 -10.66 29.11 1.64
N TYR A 92 -9.63 28.27 1.79
CA TYR A 92 -9.11 27.83 3.08
C TYR A 92 -7.58 27.97 3.16
N ILE A 93 -7.09 28.32 4.34
CA ILE A 93 -5.66 28.55 4.60
C ILE A 93 -4.95 27.20 4.82
N ASN A 94 -3.69 27.10 4.40
CA ASN A 94 -2.82 25.93 4.58
C ASN A 94 -3.43 24.63 4.03
N ASN A 95 -4.16 24.72 2.91
CA ASN A 95 -4.73 23.56 2.28
C ASN A 95 -3.69 22.84 1.39
N GLU A 96 -3.34 21.60 1.76
CA GLU A 96 -2.53 20.65 0.98
C GLU A 96 -3.36 19.46 0.48
N CYS A 97 -4.69 19.57 0.49
CA CYS A 97 -5.60 18.56 -0.01
C CYS A 97 -5.52 18.47 -1.54
N THR A 98 -5.46 17.24 -2.03
CA THR A 98 -5.43 16.84 -3.44
C THR A 98 -6.38 15.65 -3.61
N PRO A 99 -6.84 15.34 -4.84
CA PRO A 99 -7.67 14.17 -5.09
C PRO A 99 -7.07 12.83 -4.65
N LEU A 100 -5.74 12.73 -4.56
CA LEU A 100 -5.06 11.48 -4.18
C LEU A 100 -4.90 11.30 -2.67
N ASN A 101 -4.91 12.38 -1.89
CA ASN A 101 -4.64 12.33 -0.45
C ASN A 101 -5.84 12.71 0.43
N THR A 102 -7.03 12.87 -0.15
CA THR A 102 -8.21 13.40 0.54
C THR A 102 -9.45 12.56 0.25
N LEU A 103 -10.20 12.25 1.30
CA LEU A 103 -11.55 11.70 1.21
C LEU A 103 -12.51 12.53 2.05
N PHE A 104 -13.78 12.56 1.66
CA PHE A 104 -14.86 13.23 2.36
C PHE A 104 -15.75 12.20 3.05
N LEU A 105 -16.11 12.46 4.30
CA LEU A 105 -17.06 11.65 5.05
C LEU A 105 -18.48 12.01 4.61
N HIS A 106 -19.19 11.05 4.00
CA HIS A 106 -20.56 11.24 3.48
C HIS A 106 -21.64 10.68 4.37
N LEU A 107 -21.29 9.73 5.23
CA LEU A 107 -22.20 9.19 6.22
C LEU A 107 -21.38 8.69 7.40
N PHE A 108 -21.84 8.98 8.59
CA PHE A 108 -21.38 8.33 9.82
C PHE A 108 -22.58 8.05 10.71
N VAL A 109 -22.73 6.80 11.12
CA VAL A 109 -23.76 6.36 12.07
C VAL A 109 -23.15 5.42 13.09
N ALA A 110 -23.59 5.52 14.33
CA ALA A 110 -23.09 4.70 15.42
C ALA A 110 -24.10 4.59 16.55
N GLU A 111 -23.99 3.54 17.36
CA GLU A 111 -24.66 3.50 18.65
C GLU A 111 -24.21 4.69 19.52
N GLU A 112 -25.16 5.50 20.01
CA GLU A 112 -24.90 6.77 20.71
C GLU A 112 -23.89 6.64 21.85
N LYS A 113 -23.98 5.56 22.64
CA LYS A 113 -23.08 5.29 23.77
C LYS A 113 -21.61 5.13 23.37
N TYR A 114 -21.32 4.81 22.12
CA TYR A 114 -19.97 4.53 21.61
C TYR A 114 -19.52 5.46 20.48
N ALA A 115 -20.34 6.43 20.06
CA ALA A 115 -20.12 7.22 18.86
C ALA A 115 -18.72 7.83 18.74
N ALA A 116 -18.17 8.42 19.82
CA ALA A 116 -16.82 9.00 19.82
C ALA A 116 -15.71 7.96 19.53
N GLY A 117 -15.71 6.84 20.26
CA GLY A 117 -14.73 5.78 20.09
C GLY A 117 -14.84 5.10 18.73
N CYS A 118 -16.08 4.91 18.25
CA CYS A 118 -16.35 4.39 16.91
C CYS A 118 -15.82 5.30 15.81
N LEU A 119 -16.03 6.62 15.91
CA LEU A 119 -15.54 7.58 14.92
C LEU A 119 -14.00 7.58 14.86
N GLN A 120 -13.34 7.60 16.01
CA GLN A 120 -11.88 7.57 16.10
C GLN A 120 -11.32 6.29 15.47
N GLU A 121 -11.92 5.13 15.76
CA GLU A 121 -11.46 3.85 15.21
C GLU A 121 -11.73 3.74 13.70
N ILE A 122 -12.86 4.25 13.21
CA ILE A 122 -13.17 4.31 11.77
C ILE A 122 -12.16 5.18 11.04
N VAL A 123 -11.87 6.38 11.55
CA VAL A 123 -10.91 7.30 10.94
C VAL A 123 -9.50 6.71 10.93
N ARG A 124 -9.07 6.12 12.06
CA ARG A 124 -7.80 5.40 12.15
C ARG A 124 -7.73 4.26 11.12
N THR A 125 -8.79 3.47 11.01
CA THR A 125 -8.88 2.35 10.05
C THR A 125 -8.86 2.85 8.61
N ALA A 126 -9.51 3.98 8.31
CA ALA A 126 -9.49 4.57 6.97
C ALA A 126 -8.08 4.97 6.55
N PHE A 127 -7.32 5.62 7.44
CA PHE A 127 -5.91 5.95 7.19
C PHE A 127 -5.03 4.72 7.01
N VAL A 128 -5.25 3.66 7.79
CA VAL A 128 -4.52 2.39 7.63
C VAL A 128 -4.88 1.71 6.30
N THR A 129 -6.15 1.75 5.89
CA THR A 129 -6.64 1.07 4.68
C THR A 129 -6.19 1.77 3.40
N VAL A 130 -6.03 3.10 3.43
CA VAL A 130 -5.62 3.91 2.27
C VAL A 130 -4.29 4.61 2.60
N PRO A 131 -3.14 4.09 2.15
CA PRO A 131 -1.82 4.63 2.47
C PRO A 131 -1.63 6.09 2.07
N GLU A 132 -2.18 6.50 0.93
CA GLU A 132 -2.02 7.84 0.35
C GLU A 132 -2.85 8.89 1.10
N LEU A 133 -3.92 8.47 1.79
CA LEU A 133 -4.85 9.35 2.49
C LEU A 133 -4.14 10.12 3.60
N GLN A 134 -4.16 11.45 3.53
CA GLN A 134 -3.62 12.37 4.54
C GLN A 134 -4.71 13.17 5.25
N PHE A 135 -5.83 13.41 4.59
CA PHE A 135 -6.92 14.25 5.10
C PHE A 135 -8.26 13.55 4.93
N ILE A 136 -9.05 13.55 6.00
CA ILE A 136 -10.48 13.26 5.92
C ILE A 136 -11.22 14.56 6.18
N LEU A 137 -12.09 14.95 5.25
CA LEU A 137 -12.84 16.19 5.29
C LEU A 137 -14.32 15.91 5.56
N LEU A 138 -15.00 16.87 6.19
CA LEU A 138 -16.43 16.84 6.40
C LEU A 138 -16.99 18.25 6.36
N PHE A 139 -17.91 18.52 5.45
CA PHE A 139 -18.73 19.72 5.53
C PHE A 139 -19.93 19.44 6.42
N VAL A 140 -20.18 20.33 7.38
CA VAL A 140 -21.38 20.30 8.22
C VAL A 140 -22.13 21.61 8.08
N PRO A 141 -23.47 21.61 8.17
CA PRO A 141 -24.24 22.83 8.33
C PRO A 141 -23.73 23.63 9.54
N ALA A 142 -23.78 24.96 9.47
CA ALA A 142 -23.14 25.89 10.41
C ALA A 142 -23.79 25.93 11.81
N ASP A 143 -24.54 24.90 12.19
CA ASP A 143 -25.09 24.79 13.53
C ASP A 143 -23.95 24.72 14.55
N GLU A 144 -24.03 25.57 15.59
CA GLU A 144 -23.01 25.69 16.62
C GLU A 144 -22.93 24.44 17.51
N ASN A 145 -23.89 23.51 17.39
CA ASN A 145 -23.99 22.29 18.19
C ASN A 145 -23.42 21.03 17.49
N LEU A 146 -22.27 21.15 16.84
CA LEU A 146 -21.45 19.99 16.50
C LEU A 146 -21.29 19.08 17.72
N GLU A 147 -21.76 17.83 17.62
CA GLU A 147 -21.66 16.86 18.70
C GLU A 147 -20.22 16.81 19.24
N PRO A 148 -20.03 16.76 20.57
CA PRO A 148 -18.70 16.73 21.18
C PRO A 148 -17.78 15.64 20.61
N ASN A 149 -18.40 14.53 20.19
CA ASN A 149 -17.75 13.36 19.61
C ASN A 149 -16.99 13.69 18.31
N VAL A 150 -17.60 14.50 17.42
CA VAL A 150 -16.99 14.89 16.13
C VAL A 150 -15.86 15.88 16.35
N ARG A 151 -16.02 16.81 17.30
CA ARG A 151 -14.99 17.83 17.64
C ARG A 151 -13.70 17.24 18.20
N ASN A 152 -13.73 16.04 18.78
CA ASN A 152 -12.52 15.39 19.28
C ASN A 152 -11.61 14.90 18.15
N VAL A 153 -12.21 14.46 17.04
CA VAL A 153 -11.51 13.85 15.90
C VAL A 153 -11.22 14.88 14.81
N PHE A 154 -12.13 15.84 14.60
CA PHE A 154 -12.00 16.85 13.56
C PHE A 154 -11.76 18.25 14.11
N GLU A 155 -10.98 19.04 13.40
CA GLU A 155 -10.75 20.46 13.65
C GLU A 155 -11.48 21.32 12.62
N LYS A 156 -11.91 22.50 13.04
CA LYS A 156 -12.47 23.49 12.10
C LYS A 156 -11.35 24.09 11.26
N MET A 157 -11.49 24.00 9.94
CA MET A 157 -10.54 24.61 9.02
C MET A 157 -10.71 26.14 9.00
N THR A 158 -9.60 26.87 8.95
CA THR A 158 -9.62 28.33 8.93
C THR A 158 -9.90 28.82 7.51
N THR A 159 -10.92 29.67 7.35
CA THR A 159 -11.28 30.26 6.06
C THR A 159 -10.28 31.35 5.66
N ALA A 160 -9.97 31.42 4.37
CA ALA A 160 -9.10 32.45 3.81
C ALA A 160 -9.79 33.83 3.82
N PRO A 161 -9.01 34.93 3.93
CA PRO A 161 -9.56 36.28 3.80
C PRO A 161 -10.23 36.46 2.43
N GLY A 162 -11.49 36.92 2.40
CA GLY A 162 -12.25 37.08 1.15
C GLY A 162 -12.86 35.79 0.59
N SER A 163 -12.88 34.71 1.37
CA SER A 163 -13.53 33.44 1.04
C SER A 163 -15.00 33.65 0.64
N VAL A 164 -15.40 32.97 -0.43
CA VAL A 164 -16.78 32.94 -0.94
C VAL A 164 -17.58 31.75 -0.40
N VAL A 165 -17.03 31.02 0.57
CA VAL A 165 -17.69 29.88 1.19
C VAL A 165 -19.03 30.29 1.76
N ASP A 166 -20.05 29.46 1.51
CA ASP A 166 -21.35 29.63 2.12
C ASP A 166 -21.21 29.60 3.65
N LYS A 167 -21.62 30.69 4.30
CA LYS A 167 -21.59 30.83 5.77
C LYS A 167 -22.49 29.82 6.47
N ASN A 168 -23.39 29.17 5.73
CA ASN A 168 -24.23 28.08 6.21
C ASN A 168 -23.47 26.77 6.40
N PHE A 169 -22.19 26.68 6.01
CA PHE A 169 -21.40 25.47 6.18
C PHE A 169 -20.05 25.73 6.86
N THR A 170 -19.62 24.75 7.65
CA THR A 170 -18.30 24.70 8.25
C THR A 170 -17.56 23.48 7.71
N LEU A 171 -16.32 23.69 7.26
CA LEU A 171 -15.42 22.60 6.88
C LEU A 171 -14.64 22.13 8.09
N LEU A 172 -14.71 20.83 8.33
CA LEU A 172 -13.96 20.11 9.33
C LEU A 172 -12.90 19.25 8.67
N VAL A 173 -11.71 19.17 9.27
CA VAL A 173 -10.57 18.40 8.78
C VAL A 173 -10.04 17.50 9.89
N CYS A 174 -9.81 16.24 9.55
CA CYS A 174 -9.04 15.31 10.36
C CYS A 174 -7.74 14.99 9.61
N PRO A 175 -6.59 15.54 10.04
CA PRO A 175 -5.31 15.18 9.45
C PRO A 175 -4.81 13.85 10.03
N ARG A 176 -4.19 13.02 9.20
CA ARG A 176 -3.73 11.66 9.53
C ARG A 176 -2.94 11.59 10.83
N HIS A 177 -1.98 12.51 11.02
CA HIS A 177 -1.06 12.51 12.17
C HIS A 177 -1.75 12.58 13.53
N ARG A 178 -3.02 13.04 13.60
CA ARG A 178 -3.79 13.06 14.87
C ARG A 178 -4.32 11.70 15.29
N CYS A 179 -4.56 10.81 14.33
CA CYS A 179 -5.11 9.47 14.59
C CYS A 179 -4.11 8.35 14.30
N HIS A 180 -3.04 8.66 13.58
CA HIS A 180 -2.09 7.67 13.09
C HIS A 180 -0.70 8.30 12.87
N PRO A 181 0.38 7.79 13.50
CA PRO A 181 1.67 8.48 13.53
C PRO A 181 2.25 8.66 12.14
N GLN A 182 3.00 9.76 11.95
CA GLN A 182 3.80 10.01 10.77
C GLN A 182 5.25 9.71 11.10
N LEU A 183 5.81 8.69 10.45
CA LEU A 183 7.18 8.29 10.69
C LEU A 183 8.15 9.24 9.98
N HIS A 184 9.22 9.63 10.68
CA HIS A 184 10.34 10.32 10.06
C HIS A 184 11.43 9.31 9.74
N VAL A 185 11.87 9.26 8.48
CA VAL A 185 12.90 8.30 8.06
C VAL A 185 14.22 9.01 7.83
N ARG A 186 15.28 8.49 8.45
CA ARG A 186 16.65 9.01 8.36
C ARG A 186 17.69 7.88 8.32
N THR A 187 18.92 8.22 7.98
CA THR A 187 20.06 7.29 8.13
C THR A 187 20.26 6.92 9.60
N ALA A 188 20.55 5.65 9.84
CA ALA A 188 20.79 5.08 11.16
C ALA A 188 22.13 5.57 11.74
N ARG A 189 22.17 5.71 13.07
CA ARG A 189 23.31 6.15 13.87
C ARG A 189 23.63 5.09 14.92
N LEU A 190 24.82 5.14 15.50
CA LEU A 190 25.19 4.25 16.61
C LEU A 190 24.31 4.45 17.85
N GLU A 191 23.80 5.67 18.06
CA GLU A 191 22.85 6.00 19.14
C GLU A 191 21.55 5.20 19.03
N ASP A 192 21.17 4.74 17.83
CA ASP A 192 19.93 3.99 17.63
C ASP A 192 20.05 2.53 18.11
N TYR A 193 21.25 2.05 18.47
CA TYR A 193 21.49 0.66 18.84
C TYR A 193 20.58 0.16 19.96
N ASP A 194 20.41 0.96 21.02
CA ASP A 194 19.59 0.59 22.18
C ASP A 194 18.10 0.46 21.82
N ASP A 195 17.59 1.38 21.00
CA ASP A 195 16.21 1.36 20.49
C ASP A 195 15.99 0.16 19.55
N LEU A 196 16.91 -0.06 18.60
CA LEU A 196 16.82 -1.15 17.64
C LEU A 196 16.92 -2.52 18.31
N THR A 197 17.69 -2.65 19.38
CA THR A 197 17.80 -3.89 20.15
C THR A 197 16.45 -4.26 20.78
N GLN A 198 15.65 -3.28 21.22
CA GLN A 198 14.32 -3.55 21.78
C GLN A 198 13.33 -4.11 20.74
N ILE A 199 13.44 -3.66 19.49
CA ILE A 199 12.57 -4.10 18.40
C ILE A 199 13.05 -5.43 17.81
N TRP A 200 14.37 -5.61 17.75
CA TRP A 200 15.03 -6.78 17.16
C TRP A 200 14.99 -8.03 18.04
N THR A 201 14.90 -7.87 19.37
CA THR A 201 14.95 -8.98 20.35
C THR A 201 13.77 -9.94 20.29
N LEU A 202 12.82 -9.74 19.37
CA LEU A 202 11.70 -10.66 19.13
C LEU A 202 12.02 -11.83 18.18
N LYS A 203 13.29 -12.07 17.81
CA LYS A 203 13.70 -13.31 17.12
C LYS A 203 15.00 -13.94 17.64
N GLU A 204 14.91 -15.22 17.99
CA GLU A 204 15.90 -16.07 18.67
C GLU A 204 17.16 -16.46 17.86
N SER A 205 17.43 -15.88 16.69
CA SER A 205 18.35 -16.51 15.72
C SER A 205 19.37 -15.61 15.01
N CYS A 206 19.73 -14.45 15.55
CA CYS A 206 20.80 -13.63 14.95
C CYS A 206 21.88 -13.27 15.98
N SER A 207 23.15 -13.29 15.56
CA SER A 207 24.30 -13.05 16.41
C SER A 207 24.21 -11.69 17.12
N GLU A 208 24.60 -11.64 18.39
CA GLU A 208 24.58 -10.44 19.26
C GLU A 208 25.29 -9.21 18.65
N TYR A 209 26.17 -9.40 17.66
CA TYR A 209 26.93 -8.34 16.99
C TYR A 209 26.35 -7.89 15.64
N PHE A 210 25.27 -8.49 15.18
CA PHE A 210 24.75 -8.22 13.82
C PHE A 210 24.31 -6.75 13.66
N LEU A 211 23.54 -6.23 14.64
CA LEU A 211 23.08 -4.84 14.60
C LEU A 211 24.23 -3.84 14.71
N ALA A 212 25.21 -4.10 15.59
CA ALA A 212 26.39 -3.24 15.73
C ALA A 212 27.16 -3.14 14.40
N ASN A 213 27.44 -4.28 13.77
CA ASN A 213 28.11 -4.32 12.46
C ASN A 213 27.31 -3.59 11.38
N LEU A 214 25.98 -3.73 11.38
CA LEU A 214 25.10 -3.06 10.41
C LEU A 214 25.10 -1.53 10.57
N LEU A 215 25.25 -1.03 11.80
CA LEU A 215 25.31 0.40 12.09
C LEU A 215 26.70 1.00 11.88
N GLU A 216 27.76 0.24 12.16
CA GLU A 216 29.16 0.64 12.00
C GLU A 216 29.65 0.59 10.54
N CYS A 217 29.29 -0.47 9.79
CA CYS A 217 29.78 -0.71 8.43
C CYS A 217 28.89 -0.10 7.34
N GLN A 218 28.50 1.17 7.50
CA GLN A 218 27.74 1.90 6.47
C GLN A 218 28.66 2.57 5.46
N ASP A 219 28.48 2.27 4.17
CA ASP A 219 29.25 2.85 3.07
C ASP A 219 28.31 3.30 1.91
N GLU A 220 28.85 3.53 0.72
CA GLU A 220 28.03 3.92 -0.45
C GLU A 220 27.14 2.77 -0.93
N GLU A 221 27.54 1.52 -0.70
CA GLU A 221 26.83 0.34 -1.16
C GLU A 221 25.83 -0.18 -0.12
N HIS A 222 26.21 -0.17 1.16
CA HIS A 222 25.46 -0.69 2.30
C HIS A 222 24.98 0.47 3.16
N ARG A 223 23.66 0.67 3.21
CA ARG A 223 23.04 1.75 3.97
C ARG A 223 22.01 1.20 4.93
N THR A 224 21.97 1.76 6.14
CA THR A 224 20.95 1.44 7.14
C THR A 224 20.15 2.68 7.43
N VAL A 225 18.83 2.56 7.38
CA VAL A 225 17.90 3.65 7.69
C VAL A 225 17.00 3.23 8.84
N VAL A 226 16.60 4.21 9.65
CA VAL A 226 15.65 4.05 10.75
C VAL A 226 14.43 4.92 10.51
N CYS A 227 13.29 4.47 10.99
CA CYS A 227 12.11 5.32 11.14
C CYS A 227 11.93 5.68 12.62
N GLU A 228 11.72 6.97 12.90
CA GLU A 228 11.50 7.48 14.25
C GLU A 228 10.08 8.02 14.44
N ASP A 229 9.53 7.80 15.63
CA ASP A 229 8.29 8.38 16.13
C ASP A 229 8.61 9.07 17.46
N GLY A 230 8.37 10.39 17.54
CA GLY A 230 8.69 11.17 18.73
C GLY A 230 10.18 11.20 19.14
N GLY A 231 11.10 10.86 18.22
CA GLY A 231 12.54 10.80 18.47
C GLY A 231 13.08 9.42 18.93
N THR A 232 12.22 8.42 19.04
CA THR A 232 12.61 7.02 19.30
C THR A 232 12.59 6.25 17.99
N ALA A 233 13.63 5.46 17.72
CA ALA A 233 13.63 4.59 16.55
C ALA A 233 12.61 3.45 16.76
N VAL A 234 11.64 3.31 15.85
CA VAL A 234 10.55 2.30 15.91
C VAL A 234 10.64 1.26 14.79
N GLY A 235 11.68 1.34 13.96
CA GLY A 235 11.96 0.37 12.91
C GLY A 235 13.21 0.73 12.11
N PHE A 236 13.73 -0.23 11.36
CA PHE A 236 14.90 -0.04 10.52
C PHE A 236 14.89 -0.91 9.25
N MET A 237 15.66 -0.49 8.27
CA MET A 237 15.84 -1.17 7.00
C MET A 237 17.32 -1.12 6.58
N SER A 238 17.90 -2.28 6.31
CA SER A 238 19.22 -2.46 5.73
C SER A 238 19.13 -2.66 4.23
N LEU A 239 19.97 -1.95 3.49
CA LEU A 239 19.93 -1.84 2.04
C LEU A 239 21.30 -2.16 1.45
N CYS A 240 21.31 -2.79 0.28
CA CYS A 240 22.52 -2.94 -0.53
C CYS A 240 22.25 -2.53 -1.99
N SER A 241 23.10 -1.66 -2.52
CA SER A 241 23.04 -1.20 -3.91
C SER A 241 23.47 -2.26 -4.92
N GLN A 242 24.23 -3.26 -4.49
CA GLN A 242 24.72 -4.35 -5.32
C GLN A 242 23.70 -5.49 -5.33
N VAL A 243 23.23 -5.83 -6.52
CA VAL A 243 22.27 -6.91 -6.73
C VAL A 243 22.84 -7.85 -7.77
N ASN A 244 22.87 -9.15 -7.47
CA ASN A 244 23.26 -10.15 -8.46
C ASN A 244 22.11 -10.38 -9.46
N VAL A 245 22.03 -9.48 -10.44
CA VAL A 245 20.98 -9.51 -11.46
C VAL A 245 20.99 -10.82 -12.25
N SER A 246 22.17 -11.38 -12.55
CA SER A 246 22.29 -12.64 -13.29
C SER A 246 21.59 -13.80 -12.57
N GLN A 247 21.82 -13.94 -11.26
CA GLN A 247 21.15 -14.98 -10.46
C GLN A 247 19.62 -14.82 -10.44
N PHE A 248 19.12 -13.57 -10.43
CA PHE A 248 17.68 -13.34 -10.49
C PHE A 248 17.09 -13.62 -11.88
N GLN A 249 17.81 -13.30 -12.95
CA GLN A 249 17.39 -13.60 -14.32
C GLN A 249 17.35 -15.11 -14.61
N GLU A 250 18.21 -15.90 -13.96
CA GLU A 250 18.20 -17.36 -14.06
C GLU A 250 17.02 -17.99 -13.30
N CYS A 251 16.55 -17.36 -12.21
CA CYS A 251 15.53 -17.91 -11.33
C CYS A 251 14.11 -17.38 -11.57
N PHE A 252 13.96 -16.15 -12.09
CA PHE A 252 12.69 -15.40 -12.11
C PHE A 252 12.39 -14.77 -13.47
N ASP A 253 11.10 -14.67 -13.80
CA ASP A 253 10.62 -13.94 -14.98
C ASP A 253 10.69 -12.43 -14.74
N LEU A 254 11.83 -11.85 -15.11
CA LEU A 254 12.10 -10.43 -15.02
C LEU A 254 11.78 -9.66 -16.31
N GLY A 255 11.13 -10.28 -17.28
CA GLY A 255 10.73 -9.62 -18.54
C GLY A 255 9.97 -8.31 -18.32
N PRO A 256 8.92 -8.27 -17.47
CA PRO A 256 8.18 -7.04 -17.15
C PRO A 256 9.02 -5.93 -16.49
N PHE A 257 10.17 -6.28 -15.92
CA PHE A 257 11.05 -5.38 -15.19
C PHE A 257 12.34 -5.07 -15.96
N HIS A 258 12.37 -5.31 -17.27
CA HIS A 258 13.55 -5.15 -18.13
C HIS A 258 14.79 -5.86 -17.57
N GLY A 259 14.61 -7.03 -16.96
CA GLY A 259 15.70 -7.78 -16.35
C GLY A 259 16.38 -7.07 -15.17
N LEU A 260 15.74 -6.06 -14.55
CA LEU A 260 16.32 -5.17 -13.54
C LEU A 260 17.53 -4.36 -14.06
N CYS A 261 17.61 -4.16 -15.37
CA CYS A 261 18.65 -3.37 -16.03
C CYS A 261 18.07 -2.06 -16.56
N LYS A 262 18.91 -1.02 -16.68
CA LYS A 262 18.50 0.19 -17.39
C LYS A 262 18.33 -0.14 -18.88
N PRO A 263 17.21 0.23 -19.52
CA PRO A 263 17.07 0.04 -20.95
C PRO A 263 18.17 0.82 -21.68
N HIS A 264 18.87 0.16 -22.61
CA HIS A 264 19.81 0.85 -23.48
C HIS A 264 19.04 1.89 -24.32
N PRO A 265 19.57 3.11 -24.53
CA PRO A 265 18.86 4.19 -25.24
C PRO A 265 18.34 3.80 -26.62
N ASP A 266 18.95 2.81 -27.28
CA ASP A 266 18.52 2.31 -28.60
C ASP A 266 17.26 1.42 -28.58
N VAL A 267 16.81 0.96 -27.41
CA VAL A 267 15.62 0.08 -27.25
C VAL A 267 14.31 0.89 -27.21
N LEU A 268 14.36 2.21 -27.03
CA LEU A 268 13.18 3.09 -27.05
C LEU A 268 12.70 3.46 -28.46
N LYS A 269 13.11 2.70 -29.50
CA LYS A 269 12.44 2.79 -30.80
C LYS A 269 11.10 2.08 -30.67
N MET A 270 10.03 2.88 -30.58
CA MET A 270 8.64 2.44 -30.76
C MET A 270 8.61 1.38 -31.88
N PRO A 271 7.98 0.21 -31.66
CA PRO A 271 7.69 -0.71 -32.76
C PRO A 271 6.97 0.10 -33.84
N GLN A 272 7.57 0.18 -35.03
CA GLN A 272 6.86 0.74 -36.17
C GLN A 272 5.59 -0.11 -36.34
N GLU A 273 4.43 0.53 -36.30
CA GLU A 273 3.16 -0.16 -36.56
C GLU A 273 3.32 -0.95 -37.87
N PRO A 274 3.04 -2.27 -37.87
CA PRO A 274 3.02 -3.01 -39.12
C PRO A 274 1.98 -2.35 -40.01
N SER A 275 2.43 -1.81 -41.13
CA SER A 275 1.57 -1.26 -42.17
C SER A 275 0.61 -2.37 -42.60
N VAL A 276 -0.66 -2.27 -42.19
CA VAL A 276 -1.73 -3.13 -42.68
C VAL A 276 -1.90 -2.79 -44.15
N GLN A 277 -1.41 -3.68 -45.03
CA GLN A 277 -1.81 -3.66 -46.43
C GLN A 277 -3.25 -4.17 -46.49
N GLU A 278 -4.18 -3.29 -46.87
CA GLU A 278 -5.52 -3.67 -47.29
C GLU A 278 -5.42 -4.53 -48.56
N GLY A 279 -5.40 -5.84 -48.38
CA GLY A 279 -5.64 -6.83 -49.42
C GLY A 279 -7.01 -7.45 -49.19
N GLY A 280 -8.00 -7.07 -49.99
CA GLY A 280 -9.30 -7.72 -50.01
C GLY A 280 -9.18 -9.13 -50.60
N ASP A 281 -9.87 -10.09 -50.01
CA ASP A 281 -10.51 -11.18 -50.74
C ASP A 281 -11.62 -11.84 -49.91
N GLU A 282 -12.72 -12.12 -50.60
CA GLU A 282 -14.00 -12.61 -50.08
C GLU A 282 -14.02 -14.11 -49.76
N SER A 283 -14.75 -14.44 -48.69
CA SER A 283 -15.58 -15.65 -48.49
C SER A 283 -14.93 -17.05 -48.47
N ASN A 284 -15.14 -17.81 -47.38
CA ASN A 284 -16.32 -18.68 -47.27
C ASN A 284 -16.47 -19.34 -45.89
N GLN A 285 -17.73 -19.67 -45.60
CA GLN A 285 -18.33 -20.16 -44.36
C GLN A 285 -17.78 -21.51 -43.89
N THR A 286 -17.87 -21.79 -42.57
CA THR A 286 -18.69 -22.90 -42.02
C THR A 286 -18.64 -22.87 -40.48
N SER A 287 -19.82 -22.75 -39.88
CA SER A 287 -20.09 -22.91 -38.46
C SER A 287 -20.07 -24.39 -38.07
N GLN A 288 -19.43 -24.73 -36.95
CA GLN A 288 -19.81 -25.89 -36.16
C GLN A 288 -19.91 -25.47 -34.69
N GLU A 289 -21.15 -25.45 -34.21
CA GLU A 289 -21.50 -25.51 -32.79
C GLU A 289 -20.98 -26.83 -32.19
N THR A 290 -20.40 -26.77 -30.99
CA THR A 290 -20.48 -27.88 -30.03
C THR A 290 -20.48 -27.32 -28.61
N GLU A 291 -21.69 -27.28 -28.04
CA GLU A 291 -22.07 -27.59 -26.65
C GLU A 291 -21.14 -27.17 -25.50
N ARG A 292 -21.60 -26.19 -24.71
CA ARG A 292 -21.22 -26.02 -23.30
C ARG A 292 -22.38 -26.45 -22.42
N ALA A 293 -22.28 -27.64 -21.84
CA ALA A 293 -23.12 -28.08 -20.74
C ALA A 293 -22.55 -27.58 -19.41
N SER A 294 -23.44 -26.97 -18.64
CA SER A 294 -23.30 -26.59 -17.23
C SER A 294 -23.17 -27.82 -16.33
N SER A 295 -22.42 -27.74 -15.22
CA SER A 295 -22.98 -27.73 -13.85
C SER A 295 -22.00 -28.15 -12.72
N GLN A 296 -22.16 -27.46 -11.58
CA GLN A 296 -22.05 -27.93 -10.19
C GLN A 296 -20.69 -28.01 -9.46
N THR A 297 -20.44 -26.93 -8.71
CA THR A 297 -20.24 -26.79 -7.24
C THR A 297 -19.90 -27.99 -6.33
N CYS A 298 -19.08 -27.65 -5.31
CA CYS A 298 -18.84 -28.27 -3.99
C CYS A 298 -17.88 -29.48 -3.96
N ALA A 299 -16.96 -29.68 -2.98
CA ALA A 299 -16.99 -29.28 -1.58
C ALA A 299 -15.58 -29.19 -0.94
N ARG A 300 -15.59 -28.59 0.25
CA ARG A 300 -14.52 -28.33 1.23
C ARG A 300 -13.76 -29.58 1.73
N ALA A 301 -12.49 -29.36 2.10
CA ALA A 301 -11.85 -29.87 3.32
C ALA A 301 -10.80 -28.78 3.71
N GLY A 302 -10.75 -28.18 4.90
CA GLY A 302 -10.92 -28.76 6.23
C GLY A 302 -9.53 -28.85 6.87
N GLY A 303 -8.99 -27.73 7.34
CA GLY A 303 -7.68 -27.66 8.02
C GLY A 303 -7.78 -26.78 9.25
N ARG A 304 -7.58 -27.41 10.41
CA ARG A 304 -7.75 -26.86 11.77
C ARG A 304 -6.77 -25.73 12.06
N GLU A 305 -7.31 -24.69 12.69
CA GLU A 305 -6.59 -23.64 13.40
C GLU A 305 -5.86 -24.22 14.62
N ALA A 306 -4.59 -23.85 14.78
CA ALA A 306 -3.90 -23.86 16.05
C ALA A 306 -3.52 -22.40 16.35
N ALA A 307 -4.21 -21.83 17.33
CA ALA A 307 -3.93 -20.51 17.86
C ALA A 307 -2.61 -20.55 18.64
N GLY A 308 -1.69 -19.67 18.23
CA GLY A 308 -0.49 -19.29 18.96
C GLY A 308 -0.37 -17.78 18.89
N GLN A 309 -0.70 -17.14 20.00
CA GLN A 309 -0.67 -15.70 20.21
C GLN A 309 0.79 -15.30 20.44
N GLN A 310 1.38 -14.52 19.52
CA GLN A 310 2.60 -13.77 19.77
C GLN A 310 2.39 -12.37 19.16
N ASP A 311 2.14 -11.39 20.02
CA ASP A 311 2.37 -9.97 19.71
C ASP A 311 3.87 -9.83 19.42
N GLY A 312 4.23 -9.25 18.28
CA GLY A 312 5.65 -9.08 17.96
C GLY A 312 5.95 -8.48 16.60
N ALA A 313 6.98 -7.62 16.59
CA ALA A 313 7.51 -6.90 15.43
C ALA A 313 7.77 -7.80 14.21
N VAL A 314 7.48 -7.27 13.01
CA VAL A 314 7.76 -7.96 11.75
C VAL A 314 9.23 -7.79 11.42
N SER A 315 9.93 -8.92 11.23
CA SER A 315 11.31 -8.92 10.71
C SER A 315 11.50 -9.88 9.55
N VAL A 316 12.23 -9.44 8.53
CA VAL A 316 12.71 -10.29 7.43
C VAL A 316 14.21 -10.15 7.36
N SER A 317 14.91 -11.28 7.48
CA SER A 317 16.36 -11.38 7.33
C SER A 317 16.67 -12.34 6.21
N ARG A 318 17.52 -11.93 5.27
CA ARG A 318 18.07 -12.84 4.26
C ARG A 318 18.99 -13.87 4.93
N ALA A 319 18.67 -15.16 4.76
CA ALA A 319 19.68 -16.20 4.82
C ALA A 319 20.38 -16.23 3.46
N GLU A 320 21.71 -16.10 3.43
CA GLU A 320 22.45 -16.26 2.18
C GLU A 320 22.21 -17.64 1.59
N PRO A 321 21.95 -17.75 0.27
CA PRO A 321 21.89 -19.06 -0.36
C PRO A 321 23.29 -19.68 -0.33
N ARG A 322 23.44 -20.79 0.39
CA ARG A 322 24.66 -21.60 0.36
C ARG A 322 24.70 -22.33 -0.97
N PHE A 323 25.40 -21.77 -1.95
CA PHE A 323 25.81 -22.49 -3.15
C PHE A 323 27.16 -23.16 -2.87
N GLY A 324 27.22 -24.48 -3.03
CA GLY A 324 28.41 -25.28 -2.73
C GLY A 324 29.60 -24.87 -3.60
N ASP A 325 30.67 -24.44 -2.94
CA ASP A 325 31.97 -24.24 -3.56
C ASP A 325 32.65 -25.62 -3.72
N GLY A 326 32.90 -26.01 -4.96
CA GLY A 326 33.56 -27.25 -5.33
C GLY A 326 34.69 -26.97 -6.30
N GLY A 327 35.88 -26.68 -5.79
CA GLY A 327 37.12 -26.75 -6.58
C GLY A 327 37.63 -28.18 -6.64
N ASP A 328 38.01 -28.68 -7.82
CA ASP A 328 39.42 -28.85 -8.21
C ASP A 328 39.60 -29.34 -9.67
N THR A 329 40.71 -28.86 -10.25
CA THR A 329 41.51 -29.18 -11.46
C THR A 329 41.23 -30.38 -12.41
N GLY A 330 41.45 -30.17 -13.73
CA GLY A 330 41.84 -31.25 -14.67
C GLY A 330 41.61 -31.03 -16.20
N SER A 331 42.69 -30.64 -16.91
CA SER A 331 42.98 -30.59 -18.38
C SER A 331 42.25 -31.49 -19.41
N GLY A 332 42.00 -30.96 -20.63
CA GLY A 332 42.27 -31.68 -21.91
C GLY A 332 41.24 -31.72 -23.08
N ALA A 333 41.43 -30.84 -24.09
CA ALA A 333 41.32 -31.04 -25.56
C ALA A 333 40.00 -31.26 -26.36
N ALA A 334 39.80 -30.35 -27.34
CA ALA A 334 39.49 -30.54 -28.79
C ALA A 334 38.05 -30.51 -29.38
N ALA A 335 37.85 -29.47 -30.22
CA ALA A 335 37.16 -29.38 -31.55
C ALA A 335 35.61 -29.36 -31.71
N ALA A 336 35.15 -28.36 -32.49
CA ALA A 336 33.79 -27.94 -32.92
C ALA A 336 33.19 -28.80 -34.08
N PRO A 337 32.00 -28.53 -34.73
CA PRO A 337 31.09 -27.36 -34.66
C PRO A 337 29.53 -27.57 -34.82
N ALA A 338 28.80 -26.46 -34.56
CA ALA A 338 27.57 -25.92 -35.18
C ALA A 338 26.22 -26.70 -35.32
N LEU A 339 25.14 -26.10 -34.79
CA LEU A 339 23.77 -25.91 -35.33
C LEU A 339 22.91 -25.33 -34.18
N GLY A 340 22.34 -24.12 -34.20
CA GLY A 340 21.56 -23.50 -35.26
C GLY A 340 20.07 -23.63 -34.94
N ALA A 341 19.56 -22.89 -33.94
CA ALA A 341 18.12 -22.65 -33.77
C ALA A 341 17.90 -21.30 -33.07
N ALA A 342 17.54 -20.30 -33.87
CA ALA A 342 17.07 -19.01 -33.41
C ALA A 342 15.55 -19.07 -33.23
N GLY A 343 15.06 -18.48 -32.13
CA GLY A 343 13.73 -17.87 -32.05
C GLY A 343 12.76 -18.50 -31.05
N GLU A 344 12.66 -17.91 -29.85
CA GLU A 344 11.40 -17.32 -29.35
C GLU A 344 11.66 -16.37 -28.16
N GLY A 345 11.60 -15.07 -28.44
CA GLY A 345 10.88 -14.07 -27.64
C GLY A 345 11.30 -13.67 -26.23
N ALA A 346 12.34 -14.22 -25.60
CA ALA A 346 12.78 -13.70 -24.30
C ALA A 346 13.59 -12.40 -24.49
N PHE A 347 13.01 -11.26 -24.10
CA PHE A 347 13.74 -10.00 -23.96
C PHE A 347 14.80 -10.15 -22.85
N HIS A 348 15.95 -10.73 -23.19
CA HIS A 348 17.14 -10.62 -22.37
C HIS A 348 17.82 -9.29 -22.72
N PRO A 349 17.87 -8.31 -21.79
CA PRO A 349 18.68 -7.12 -22.02
C PRO A 349 20.11 -7.56 -22.29
N ALA A 350 20.74 -7.03 -23.33
CA ALA A 350 22.13 -7.35 -23.65
C ALA A 350 23.01 -7.09 -22.41
N CYS A 351 23.80 -8.11 -22.05
CA CYS A 351 24.77 -8.13 -20.96
C CYS A 351 25.74 -6.95 -21.07
N GLY A 352 25.45 -5.84 -20.37
CA GLY A 352 26.20 -4.59 -20.45
C GLY A 352 25.47 -3.37 -19.87
N ALA A 353 24.15 -3.46 -19.64
CA ALA A 353 23.40 -2.42 -18.95
C ALA A 353 23.66 -2.43 -17.43
N ALA A 354 23.91 -1.26 -16.86
CA ALA A 354 24.09 -1.10 -15.41
C ALA A 354 22.85 -1.59 -14.64
N ALA A 355 23.09 -2.26 -13.51
CA ALA A 355 22.02 -2.73 -12.63
C ALA A 355 21.15 -1.55 -12.18
N ASN A 356 19.83 -1.67 -12.33
CA ASN A 356 18.84 -0.63 -12.01
C ASN A 356 18.08 -0.91 -10.71
N ALA A 357 18.61 -1.79 -9.86
CA ALA A 357 18.00 -2.20 -8.61
C ALA A 357 18.96 -2.06 -7.42
N PHE A 358 18.38 -1.86 -6.24
CA PHE A 358 18.99 -2.12 -4.93
C PHE A 358 18.11 -3.10 -4.16
N CYS A 359 18.66 -3.79 -3.16
CA CYS A 359 17.95 -4.80 -2.39
C CYS A 359 17.80 -4.44 -0.90
N ILE A 360 16.68 -4.86 -0.31
CA ILE A 360 16.45 -4.84 1.13
C ILE A 360 17.01 -6.15 1.71
N HIS A 361 18.01 -6.07 2.56
CA HIS A 361 18.63 -7.22 3.23
C HIS A 361 17.91 -7.61 4.51
N VAL A 362 17.58 -6.58 5.29
CA VAL A 362 16.94 -6.70 6.59
C VAL A 362 15.89 -5.62 6.71
N PHE A 363 14.71 -5.99 7.17
CA PHE A 363 13.65 -5.06 7.49
C PHE A 363 13.07 -5.45 8.85
N CYS A 364 12.91 -4.49 9.75
CA CYS A 364 12.25 -4.68 11.03
C CYS A 364 11.44 -3.44 11.39
N ILE A 365 10.21 -3.60 11.87
CA ILE A 365 9.39 -2.48 12.34
C ILE A 365 8.48 -2.93 13.49
N ASP A 366 8.27 -2.04 14.46
CA ASP A 366 7.30 -2.25 15.53
C ASP A 366 5.89 -2.48 14.95
N GLU A 367 5.15 -3.40 15.55
CA GLU A 367 3.83 -3.82 15.07
C GLU A 367 2.84 -2.66 15.00
N LYS A 368 2.93 -1.68 15.91
CA LYS A 368 2.03 -0.50 15.93
C LYS A 368 2.26 0.41 14.73
N HIS A 369 3.46 0.36 14.15
CA HIS A 369 3.90 1.23 13.06
C HIS A 369 4.00 0.48 11.72
N GLU A 370 3.72 -0.82 11.68
CA GLU A 370 3.90 -1.68 10.50
C GLU A 370 3.18 -1.14 9.24
N THR A 371 1.97 -0.62 9.44
CA THR A 371 1.13 0.04 8.42
C THR A 371 1.79 1.26 7.75
N ARG A 372 2.85 1.82 8.35
CA ARG A 372 3.64 2.96 7.86
C ARG A 372 4.97 2.57 7.23
N SER A 373 5.21 1.28 7.04
CA SER A 373 6.44 0.76 6.44
C SER A 373 6.77 1.33 5.05
N LEU A 374 5.77 1.78 4.28
CA LEU A 374 5.99 2.46 2.99
C LEU A 374 6.77 3.78 3.10
N ASP A 375 6.73 4.45 4.26
CA ASP A 375 7.43 5.72 4.47
C ASP A 375 8.95 5.57 4.28
N PHE A 376 9.50 4.36 4.52
CA PHE A 376 10.90 4.04 4.25
C PHE A 376 11.28 4.29 2.79
N LEU A 377 10.47 3.81 1.85
CA LEU A 377 10.83 3.80 0.43
C LEU A 377 11.07 5.22 -0.11
N GLY A 378 10.30 6.20 0.37
CA GLY A 378 10.47 7.61 0.00
C GLY A 378 11.85 8.18 0.35
N HIS A 379 12.44 7.75 1.47
CA HIS A 379 13.81 8.12 1.84
C HIS A 379 14.84 7.25 1.12
N VAL A 380 14.60 5.95 1.04
CA VAL A 380 15.53 4.99 0.44
C VAL A 380 15.80 5.27 -1.04
N PHE A 381 14.77 5.60 -1.83
CA PHE A 381 14.98 5.99 -3.23
C PHE A 381 15.73 7.31 -3.40
N LYS A 382 15.84 8.16 -2.37
CA LYS A 382 16.69 9.37 -2.40
C LYS A 382 18.16 9.02 -2.16
N LEU A 383 18.45 7.94 -1.42
CA LEU A 383 19.81 7.45 -1.20
C LEU A 383 20.41 6.85 -2.48
N PHE A 384 19.58 6.22 -3.31
CA PHE A 384 19.98 5.61 -4.60
C PHE A 384 19.26 6.28 -5.78
N PRO A 385 19.58 7.54 -6.12
CA PRO A 385 18.87 8.32 -7.13
C PRO A 385 18.94 7.70 -8.53
N ASP A 386 19.97 6.90 -8.80
CA ASP A 386 20.21 6.24 -10.08
C ASP A 386 19.46 4.91 -10.24
N LYS A 387 18.80 4.38 -9.21
CA LYS A 387 18.08 3.10 -9.25
C LYS A 387 16.58 3.32 -9.29
N ASP A 388 15.88 2.61 -10.18
CA ASP A 388 14.42 2.69 -10.27
C ASP A 388 13.69 1.54 -9.58
N PHE A 389 14.39 0.44 -9.28
CA PHE A 389 13.81 -0.75 -8.65
C PHE A 389 14.36 -0.98 -7.23
N CYS A 390 13.47 -1.38 -6.34
CA CYS A 390 13.77 -1.92 -5.02
C CYS A 390 13.35 -3.38 -5.00
N VAL A 391 14.22 -4.28 -4.55
CA VAL A 391 13.93 -5.72 -4.49
C VAL A 391 14.05 -6.25 -3.07
N ILE A 392 13.19 -7.21 -2.72
CA ILE A 392 13.28 -7.94 -1.45
C ILE A 392 13.07 -9.43 -1.72
N VAL A 393 13.92 -10.24 -1.10
CA VAL A 393 13.87 -11.71 -1.18
C VAL A 393 13.35 -12.23 0.14
N VAL A 394 12.25 -12.98 0.11
CA VAL A 394 11.56 -13.46 1.30
C VAL A 394 11.43 -14.99 1.25
N PRO A 395 11.64 -15.71 2.37
CA PRO A 395 11.38 -17.14 2.43
C PRO A 395 9.89 -17.47 2.19
N PRO A 396 9.55 -18.65 1.63
CA PRO A 396 8.21 -19.01 1.16
C PRO A 396 7.13 -19.18 2.25
N ASN A 397 7.51 -19.17 3.53
CA ASN A 397 6.60 -19.40 4.66
C ASN A 397 6.48 -18.17 5.59
N VAL A 398 6.90 -16.99 5.13
CA VAL A 398 6.71 -15.76 5.89
C VAL A 398 5.34 -15.17 5.54
N ALA A 399 4.56 -14.81 6.57
CA ALA A 399 3.29 -14.12 6.37
C ALA A 399 3.50 -12.79 5.65
N GLU A 400 2.59 -12.42 4.75
CA GLU A 400 2.64 -11.11 4.09
C GLU A 400 2.51 -9.99 5.12
N PHE A 401 3.52 -9.12 5.16
CA PHE A 401 3.56 -7.93 6.02
C PHE A 401 3.27 -6.67 5.20
N HIS A 402 2.91 -5.56 5.87
CA HIS A 402 2.36 -4.38 5.20
C HIS A 402 3.25 -3.81 4.08
N LEU A 403 4.58 -3.85 4.24
CA LEU A 403 5.50 -3.38 3.20
C LEU A 403 5.40 -4.23 1.93
N ILE A 404 5.32 -5.56 2.07
CA ILE A 404 5.37 -6.50 0.93
C ILE A 404 4.10 -6.43 0.09
N GLN A 405 2.97 -6.05 0.69
CA GLN A 405 1.69 -5.87 -0.01
C GLN A 405 1.76 -4.77 -1.08
N SER A 406 2.74 -3.87 -0.99
CA SER A 406 2.98 -2.83 -1.99
C SER A 406 3.91 -3.27 -3.13
N PHE A 407 4.56 -4.43 -3.01
CA PHE A 407 5.49 -4.95 -3.99
C PHE A 407 4.79 -5.93 -4.94
N VAL A 408 5.32 -6.06 -6.14
CA VAL A 408 4.87 -7.08 -7.10
C VAL A 408 5.67 -8.35 -6.90
N ARG A 409 4.98 -9.46 -6.58
CA ARG A 409 5.58 -10.79 -6.52
C ARG A 409 5.97 -11.26 -7.92
N VAL A 410 7.25 -11.60 -8.11
CA VAL A 410 7.78 -12.07 -9.40
C VAL A 410 7.55 -13.56 -9.56
N VAL A 411 7.19 -13.98 -10.77
CA VAL A 411 6.96 -15.39 -11.09
C VAL A 411 8.31 -16.12 -11.21
N PRO A 412 8.52 -17.24 -10.49
CA PRO A 412 9.72 -18.06 -10.67
C PRO A 412 9.66 -18.82 -11.99
N LEU A 413 10.80 -18.94 -12.69
CA LEU A 413 10.90 -19.69 -13.95
C LEU A 413 10.78 -21.20 -13.74
N CYS A 414 11.36 -21.70 -12.64
CA CYS A 414 11.30 -23.10 -12.24
C CYS A 414 10.49 -23.23 -10.94
N PRO A 415 9.22 -23.68 -11.01
CA PRO A 415 8.36 -23.79 -9.83
C PRO A 415 8.80 -24.89 -8.84
N SER A 416 9.85 -25.65 -9.14
CA SER A 416 10.41 -26.71 -8.29
C SER A 416 11.54 -26.24 -7.35
N GLN A 417 12.09 -25.04 -7.55
CA GLN A 417 13.22 -24.49 -6.77
C GLN A 417 12.72 -23.35 -5.85
N ARG A 418 11.76 -23.67 -4.97
CA ARG A 418 10.95 -22.71 -4.19
C ARG A 418 11.56 -22.29 -2.85
N ASP A 419 12.86 -22.08 -2.78
CA ASP A 419 13.45 -21.73 -1.48
C ASP A 419 13.23 -20.26 -1.12
N HIS A 420 12.95 -19.41 -2.12
CA HIS A 420 12.77 -17.97 -1.94
C HIS A 420 11.78 -17.36 -2.93
N GLU A 421 11.08 -16.31 -2.50
CA GLU A 421 10.20 -15.48 -3.31
C GLU A 421 10.84 -14.10 -3.53
N LEU A 422 10.76 -13.60 -4.76
CA LEU A 422 11.27 -12.29 -5.14
C LEU A 422 10.11 -11.30 -5.29
N TYR A 423 10.25 -10.14 -4.66
CA TYR A 423 9.30 -9.04 -4.73
C TYR A 423 10.00 -7.80 -5.26
N VAL A 424 9.36 -7.08 -6.17
CA VAL A 424 9.90 -5.90 -6.84
C VAL A 424 8.98 -4.71 -6.65
N PHE A 425 9.55 -3.56 -6.28
CA PHE A 425 8.87 -2.28 -6.21
C PHE A 425 9.56 -1.27 -7.13
N HIS A 426 8.79 -0.53 -7.92
CA HIS A 426 9.31 0.50 -8.81
C HIS A 426 9.12 1.89 -8.21
N ARG A 427 10.09 2.79 -8.38
CA ARG A 427 10.07 4.18 -7.88
C ARG A 427 8.78 4.93 -8.25
N ALA A 428 8.19 4.65 -9.41
CA ALA A 428 6.94 5.27 -9.83
C ALA A 428 5.74 4.95 -8.91
N GLY A 429 5.81 3.89 -8.10
CA GLY A 429 4.81 3.60 -7.07
C GLY A 429 4.73 4.66 -5.97
N LEU A 430 5.72 5.56 -5.86
CA LEU A 430 5.72 6.67 -4.91
C LEU A 430 5.25 8.00 -5.53
N LEU A 431 4.80 8.00 -6.78
CA LEU A 431 4.35 9.22 -7.45
C LEU A 431 3.06 9.72 -6.78
N LYS A 432 3.13 10.95 -6.26
CA LYS A 432 2.00 11.61 -5.60
C LYS A 432 1.09 12.39 -6.55
N CYS A 433 1.52 12.60 -7.80
CA CYS A 433 0.73 13.31 -8.81
C CYS A 433 0.99 12.71 -10.20
N VAL A 434 -0.07 12.53 -10.98
CA VAL A 434 0.00 12.14 -12.39
C VAL A 434 -0.71 13.21 -13.21
N ASN A 435 0.04 13.87 -14.11
CA ASN A 435 -0.53 14.83 -15.04
C ASN A 435 -0.84 14.14 -16.36
N VAL A 436 -2.12 13.88 -16.62
CA VAL A 436 -2.58 13.33 -17.91
C VAL A 436 -2.89 14.50 -18.85
N ARG A 437 -2.33 14.50 -20.05
CA ARG A 437 -2.65 15.46 -21.11
C ARG A 437 -3.35 14.75 -22.25
N LEU A 438 -4.33 15.41 -22.84
CA LEU A 438 -4.91 14.96 -24.12
C LEU A 438 -3.79 14.91 -25.17
N ARG A 439 -3.72 13.80 -25.90
CA ARG A 439 -2.82 13.65 -27.04
C ARG A 439 -3.22 14.69 -28.08
N ILE A 440 -2.42 15.74 -28.21
CA ILE A 440 -2.57 16.70 -29.32
C ILE A 440 -1.98 16.00 -30.54
N VAL A 441 -2.86 15.51 -31.42
CA VAL A 441 -2.45 15.10 -32.77
C VAL A 441 -2.29 16.39 -33.56
N LEU A 442 -1.03 16.75 -33.85
CA LEU A 442 -0.68 17.87 -34.74
C LEU A 442 -0.77 17.46 -36.20
#